data_AF-A0A920SPP3-F1
#
_entry.id   AF-A0A920SPP3-F1
#
_cell.length_a   1.000
_cell.length_b   1.000
_cell.length_c   1.000
_cell.angle_alpha   90.00
_cell.angle_beta   90.00
_cell.angle_gamma   90.00
#
_symmetry.space_group_name_H-M   'P 1'
#
loop_
_entity.id
_entity.type
_entity.pdbx_description
1 polymer ?
#
loop_
_entity_poly.entity_id
_entity_poly.type
_entity_poly.pdbx_seq_one_letter_code
_entity_poly.pdbx_strand_id
1 'polypeptide(L)'
;MTSGPGQVRSSQMEAYPAMSPYKAGWKALNEANPAEAKRQRMVFDGPNCLDDIREGRIHFRGVPVQQSLEEWNEFWSEYKNA
;
A
#
# COMPACT_ATOMS: atom_id res chain seq x y z
N MET A 1 -15.31 1.85 7.93
CA MET A 1 -13.87 1.58 7.74
C MET A 1 -12.96 2.69 8.24
N THR A 2 -13.41 3.95 8.35
CA THR A 2 -12.55 5.09 8.72
C THR A 2 -12.35 5.29 10.24
N SER A 3 -13.04 4.54 11.10
CA SER A 3 -12.82 4.59 12.56
C SER A 3 -11.53 3.86 12.96
N GLY A 4 -10.91 4.25 14.07
CA GLY A 4 -9.71 3.59 14.60
C GLY A 4 -9.84 2.06 14.70
N PRO A 5 -10.87 1.52 15.39
CA PRO A 5 -11.10 0.07 15.46
C PRO A 5 -11.33 -0.60 14.09
N GLY A 6 -12.04 0.09 13.19
CA GLY A 6 -12.26 -0.41 11.84
C GLY A 6 -10.96 -0.53 11.05
N GLN A 7 -10.05 0.44 11.21
CA GLN A 7 -8.74 0.42 10.58
C GLN A 7 -7.82 -0.65 11.19
N VAL A 8 -7.85 -0.85 12.51
CA VAL A 8 -7.12 -1.94 13.18
C VAL A 8 -7.54 -3.31 12.63
N ARG A 9 -8.84 -3.53 12.43
CA ARG A 9 -9.35 -4.77 11.84
C ARG A 9 -8.87 -4.95 10.39
N SER A 10 -9.00 -3.91 9.57
CA SER A 10 -8.62 -3.97 8.15
C SER A 10 -7.12 -4.19 7.95
N SER A 11 -6.27 -3.51 8.74
CA SER A 11 -4.81 -3.66 8.62
C SER A 11 -4.29 -5.04 9.00
N GLN A 12 -5.06 -5.83 9.75
CA GLN A 12 -4.67 -7.17 10.21
C GLN A 12 -5.21 -8.31 9.32
N MET A 13 -5.88 -8.00 8.20
CA MET A 13 -6.38 -9.03 7.29
C MET A 13 -5.22 -9.68 6.53
N GLU A 14 -5.07 -11.00 6.65
CA GLU A 14 -3.96 -11.75 6.04
C GLU A 14 -3.87 -11.58 4.52
N ALA A 15 -5.01 -11.49 3.85
CA ALA A 15 -5.09 -11.35 2.40
C ALA A 15 -4.69 -9.96 1.88
N TYR A 16 -4.67 -8.94 2.74
CA TYR A 16 -4.46 -7.55 2.35
C TYR A 16 -3.51 -6.87 3.32
N PRO A 17 -2.19 -6.85 3.05
CA PRO A 17 -1.30 -5.93 3.74
C PRO A 17 -1.78 -4.50 3.43
N ALA A 18 -2.50 -3.92 4.38
CA ALA A 18 -3.23 -2.68 4.19
C ALA A 18 -2.72 -1.61 5.15
N MET A 19 -2.11 -0.59 4.56
CA MET A 19 -1.73 0.60 5.31
C MET A 19 -2.96 1.44 5.59
N SER A 20 -3.15 1.79 6.87
CA SER A 20 -4.16 2.75 7.27
C SER A 20 -3.84 4.12 6.63
N PRO A 21 -4.79 4.78 5.96
CA PRO A 21 -4.54 6.10 5.37
C PRO A 21 -4.62 7.24 6.40
N TYR A 22 -4.89 6.95 7.68
CA TYR A 22 -5.12 7.97 8.71
C TYR A 22 -4.20 7.78 9.92
N LYS A 23 -3.64 8.88 10.41
CA LYS A 23 -2.82 8.90 11.64
C LYS A 23 -3.51 8.25 12.85
N ALA A 24 -4.83 8.43 12.97
CA ALA A 24 -5.63 7.83 14.05
C ALA A 24 -5.68 6.28 13.98
N GLY A 25 -5.66 5.70 12.77
CA GLY A 25 -5.58 4.25 12.60
C GLY A 25 -4.22 3.70 13.01
N TRP A 26 -3.13 4.43 12.71
CA TRP A 26 -1.79 4.08 13.16
C TRP A 26 -1.69 4.11 14.67
N LYS A 27 -2.19 5.17 15.30
CA LYS A 27 -2.25 5.26 16.77
C LYS A 27 -2.98 4.05 17.38
N ALA A 28 -4.18 3.77 16.89
CA ALA A 28 -4.98 2.64 17.37
C ALA A 28 -4.29 1.28 17.15
N LEU A 29 -3.58 1.10 16.03
CA LEU A 29 -2.84 -0.12 15.76
C LEU A 29 -1.60 -0.27 16.65
N ASN A 30 -0.86 0.81 16.91
CA ASN A 30 0.28 0.77 17.84
C ASN A 30 -0.17 0.43 19.27
N GLU A 31 -1.36 0.87 19.68
CA GLU A 31 -1.94 0.51 20.99
C GLU A 31 -2.42 -0.94 21.03
N ALA A 32 -3.10 -1.42 19.98
CA ALA A 32 -3.74 -2.74 19.97
C ALA A 32 -2.78 -3.88 19.59
N ASN A 33 -1.87 -3.64 18.64
CA ASN A 33 -0.93 -4.63 18.13
C ASN A 33 0.39 -3.97 17.65
N PRO A 34 1.31 -3.65 18.59
CA PRO A 34 2.59 -3.02 18.26
C PRO A 34 3.47 -3.85 17.31
N ALA A 35 3.38 -5.18 17.39
CA ALA A 35 4.15 -6.07 16.52
C ALA A 35 3.72 -5.91 15.06
N GLU A 36 2.40 -5.82 14.82
CA GLU A 36 1.86 -5.60 13.49
C GLU A 36 2.13 -4.18 12.97
N ALA A 37 1.99 -3.18 13.84
CA ALA A 37 2.36 -1.80 13.51
C ALA A 37 3.82 -1.72 13.04
N LYS A 38 4.74 -2.41 13.73
CA LYS A 38 6.15 -2.48 13.36
C LYS A 38 6.36 -3.25 12.06
N ARG A 39 5.72 -4.41 11.89
CA ARG A 39 5.82 -5.25 10.67
C ARG A 39 5.47 -4.47 9.42
N GLN A 40 4.43 -3.63 9.50
CA GLN A 40 3.94 -2.82 8.39
C GLN A 40 4.52 -1.39 8.36
N ARG A 41 5.50 -1.06 9.22
CA ARG A 41 6.08 0.29 9.36
C ARG A 41 5.04 1.40 9.59
N MET A 42 3.93 1.09 10.24
CA MET A 42 2.93 2.05 10.71
C MET A 42 3.30 2.63 12.08
N VAL A 43 4.58 2.98 12.27
CA VAL A 43 5.11 3.58 13.50
C VAL A 43 5.41 5.06 13.28
N PHE A 44 5.35 5.87 14.34
CA PHE A 44 5.63 7.29 14.24
C PHE A 44 7.12 7.64 14.31
N ASP A 45 7.91 6.75 14.88
CA ASP A 45 9.34 6.94 15.07
C ASP A 45 10.11 6.10 14.04
N GLY A 46 10.71 6.79 13.07
CA GLY A 46 11.53 6.18 12.02
C GLY A 46 10.85 6.11 10.65
N PRO A 47 11.55 5.52 9.66
CA PRO A 47 11.10 5.52 8.27
C PRO A 47 9.79 4.74 8.08
N ASN A 48 8.83 5.32 7.38
CA ASN A 48 7.56 4.68 7.02
C ASN A 48 7.19 4.90 5.54
N CYS A 49 6.00 4.45 5.14
CA CYS A 49 5.57 4.53 3.74
C CYS A 49 5.43 5.96 3.20
N LEU A 50 5.24 6.97 4.05
CA LEU A 50 5.24 8.36 3.61
C LEU A 50 6.62 8.77 3.11
N ASP A 51 7.69 8.22 3.70
CA ASP A 51 9.05 8.43 3.24
C ASP A 51 9.28 7.71 1.90
N ASP A 52 8.76 6.48 1.76
CA ASP A 52 8.81 5.76 0.47
C ASP A 52 8.05 6.49 -0.65
N ILE A 53 6.95 7.19 -0.34
CA ILE A 53 6.25 8.07 -1.30
C ILE A 53 7.12 9.29 -1.63
N ARG A 54 7.70 9.96 -0.63
CA ARG A 54 8.52 11.17 -0.82
C ARG A 54 9.81 10.88 -1.59
N GLU A 55 10.40 9.71 -1.37
CA GLU A 55 11.58 9.22 -2.06
C GLU A 55 11.27 8.64 -3.45
N GLY A 56 9.99 8.62 -3.85
CA GLY A 56 9.58 8.13 -5.16
C GLY A 56 9.75 6.61 -5.29
N ARG A 57 9.74 5.85 -4.20
CA ARG A 57 9.70 4.37 -4.23
C ARG A 57 8.29 3.84 -4.45
N ILE A 58 7.27 4.59 -4.03
CA ILE A 58 5.87 4.29 -4.26
C ILE A 58 5.31 5.30 -5.27
N HIS A 59 4.83 4.80 -6.41
CA HIS A 59 4.18 5.61 -7.43
C HIS A 59 2.68 5.31 -7.47
N PHE A 60 1.87 6.37 -7.43
CA PHE A 60 0.46 6.22 -7.79
C PHE A 60 0.38 5.95 -9.29
N ARG A 61 -0.19 4.80 -9.65
CA ARG A 61 -0.47 4.49 -11.06
C ARG A 61 -1.43 5.55 -11.59
N GLY A 62 -1.00 6.28 -12.62
CA GLY A 62 -1.88 7.18 -13.35
C GLY A 62 -3.01 6.42 -14.02
N VAL A 63 -4.02 7.14 -14.52
CA VAL A 63 -5.00 6.54 -15.44
C VAL A 63 -4.23 5.87 -16.59
N PRO A 64 -4.62 4.65 -17.01
CA PRO A 64 -3.98 4.04 -18.16
C PRO A 64 -4.05 5.01 -19.33
N VAL A 65 -2.91 5.26 -19.98
CA VAL A 65 -2.96 5.74 -21.36
C VAL A 65 -3.70 4.64 -22.11
N GLN A 66 -4.80 4.98 -22.75
CA GLN A 66 -5.59 4.01 -23.50
C GLN A 66 -4.78 3.62 -24.74
N GLN A 67 -3.89 2.65 -24.58
CA GLN A 67 -3.13 2.01 -25.66
C GLN A 67 -4.10 1.20 -26.52
N SER A 68 -3.78 1.05 -27.80
CA SER A 68 -4.60 0.21 -28.66
C SER A 68 -4.48 -1.27 -28.25
N LEU A 69 -5.45 -2.09 -28.65
CA LEU A 69 -5.38 -3.54 -28.41
C LEU A 69 -4.15 -4.16 -29.10
N GLU A 70 -3.74 -3.61 -30.23
CA GLU A 70 -2.57 -4.02 -31.00
C GLU A 70 -1.29 -3.78 -30.20
N GLU A 71 -1.08 -2.57 -29.67
CA GLU A 71 0.09 -2.22 -28.84
C GLU A 71 0.18 -3.12 -27.60
N TRP A 72 -0.95 -3.39 -26.95
CA TRP A 72 -0.99 -4.29 -25.79
C TRP A 72 -0.64 -5.74 -26.16
N ASN A 73 -1.16 -6.23 -27.29
CA ASN A 73 -0.90 -7.59 -27.76
C ASN A 73 0.56 -7.80 -28.18
N GLU A 74 1.16 -6.81 -28.85
CA GLU A 74 2.57 -6.82 -29.25
C GLU A 74 3.47 -6.88 -28.00
N PHE A 75 3.30 -5.94 -27.07
CA PHE A 75 4.04 -5.91 -25.81
C PHE A 75 3.93 -7.23 -25.03
N TRP A 76 2.71 -7.76 -24.90
CA TRP A 76 2.49 -9.00 -24.15
C TRP A 76 3.08 -10.23 -24.86
N SER A 77 3.13 -10.23 -26.20
CA SER A 77 3.74 -11.31 -26.96
C SER A 77 5.26 -11.29 -26.85
N GLU A 78 5.89 -10.11 -26.89
CA GLU A 78 7.33 -9.97 -26.65
C GLU A 78 7.71 -10.43 -25.24
N TYR A 79 7.01 -9.91 -24.21
CA TYR A 79 7.28 -10.25 -22.80
C TYR A 79 7.24 -11.76 -22.52
N LYS A 80 6.27 -12.48 -23.10
CA LYS A 80 6.12 -13.93 -22.87
C LYS A 80 7.19 -14.78 -23.57
N ASN A 81 7.80 -14.27 -24.64
CA ASN A 81 8.74 -15.02 -25.47
C ASN A 81 10.21 -14.61 -25.25
N ALA A 82 10.47 -13.65 -24.36
CA ALA A 82 11.81 -13.28 -23.87
C ALA A 82 12.26 -14.19 -22.72
#